data_AF-A0A561VLJ5-F1
#
_entry.id   AF-A0A561VLJ5-F1
#
_cell.length_a   1.000
_cell.length_b   1.000
_cell.length_c   1.000
_cell.angle_alpha   90.00
_cell.angle_beta   90.00
_cell.angle_gamma   90.00
#
_symmetry.space_group_name_H-M   'P 1'
#
loop_
_entity.id
_entity.type
_entity.pdbx_description
1 polymer ?
#
loop_
_entity_poly.entity_id
_entity_poly.type
_entity_poly.pdbx_seq_one_letter_code
_entity_poly.pdbx_strand_id
1 'polypeptide(L)' 'MASRSYVIVLPEAERAELLGNVIELLDAHPDLAGREQLRLPYVTRCTRAVRAA' A
#
# COMPACT_ATOMS: atom_id res chain seq x y z
N MET A 1 9.75 7.55 17.57
CA MET A 1 9.27 6.38 16.78
C MET A 1 8.97 6.87 15.38
N ALA A 2 9.68 6.37 14.36
CA ALA A 2 9.38 6.67 12.97
C ALA A 2 8.59 5.50 12.40
N SER A 3 7.38 5.76 11.90
CA SER A 3 6.63 4.77 11.14
C SER A 3 7.43 4.43 9.88
N ARG A 4 7.85 3.17 9.74
CA ARG A 4 8.30 2.62 8.47
C ARG A 4 7.15 1.84 7.86
N SER A 5 6.98 1.93 6.54
CA SER A 5 6.02 1.09 5.84
C SER A 5 6.35 -0.38 6.09
N TYR A 6 5.33 -1.17 6.44
CA TYR A 6 5.46 -2.60 6.68
C TYR A 6 6.12 -3.31 5.47
N VAL A 7 5.68 -2.99 4.25
CA VAL A 7 6.21 -3.60 3.02
C VAL A 7 7.68 -3.25 2.77
N ILE A 8 8.15 -2.07 3.22
CA ILE A 8 9.54 -1.63 3.05
C ILE A 8 10.50 -2.44 3.92
N VAL A 9 10.04 -2.90 5.09
CA VAL A 9 10.89 -3.61 6.05
C VAL A 9 10.75 -5.14 5.98
N LEU A 10 9.91 -5.65 5.08
CA LEU A 10 9.73 -7.09 4.90
C LEU A 10 11.01 -7.76 4.36
N PRO A 11 11.32 -8.99 4.81
CA PRO A 11 12.30 -9.85 4.15
C PRO A 11 11.92 -10.08 2.68
N GLU A 12 12.91 -10.25 1.81
CA GLU A 12 12.69 -10.30 0.36
C GLU A 12 11.68 -11.39 -0.07
N ALA A 13 11.76 -12.58 0.53
CA ALA A 13 10.83 -13.67 0.22
C ALA A 13 9.38 -13.32 0.57
N GLU A 14 9.14 -12.75 1.75
CA GLU A 14 7.81 -12.33 2.19
C GLU A 14 7.29 -11.14 1.37
N ARG A 15 8.18 -10.23 0.98
CA ARG A 15 7.84 -9.11 0.09
C ARG A 15 7.44 -9.61 -1.30
N ALA A 16 8.16 -10.60 -1.84
CA ALA A 16 7.86 -11.20 -3.14
C ALA A 16 6.51 -11.92 -3.11
N GLU A 17 6.23 -12.69 -2.05
CA GLU A 17 4.92 -13.34 -1.85
C GLU A 17 3.79 -12.31 -1.78
N LEU A 18 3.95 -11.26 -0.97
CA LEU A 18 2.95 -10.20 -0.84
C LEU A 18 2.65 -9.54 -2.19
N LEU A 19 3.68 -9.20 -2.97
CA LEU A 19 3.49 -8.57 -4.27
C LEU A 19 2.87 -9.54 -5.29
N GLY A 20 3.20 -10.83 -5.22
CA GLY A 20 2.54 -11.88 -6.01
C GLY A 20 1.04 -11.92 -5.75
N ASN A 21 0.63 -11.90 -4.48
CA ASN A 21 -0.78 -11.89 -4.10
C ASN A 21 -1.51 -10.61 -4.58
N VAL A 22 -0.84 -9.46 -4.58
CA VAL A 22 -1.40 -8.22 -5.14
C VAL A 22 -1.60 -8.34 -6.65
N ILE A 23 -0.65 -8.94 -7.38
CA ILE A 23 -0.77 -9.16 -8.82
C ILE A 23 -1.93 -10.12 -9.12
N GLU A 24 -2.03 -11.23 -8.40
CA GLU A 24 -3.14 -12.19 -8.55
C GLU A 24 -4.50 -11.51 -8.33
N LEU A 25 -4.61 -10.65 -7.31
CA LEU A 25 -5.83 -9.87 -7.07
C LEU A 25 -6.16 -8.94 -8.25
N LEU A 26 -5.17 -8.25 -8.80
CA LEU A 26 -5.36 -7.34 -9.94
C LEU A 26 -5.81 -8.09 -11.20
N ASP A 27 -5.31 -9.30 -11.41
CA ASP A 27 -5.57 -10.10 -12.60
C ASP A 27 -6.89 -10.90 -12.50
N ALA A 28 -7.23 -11.43 -11.33
CA ALA A 28 -8.33 -12.37 -11.16
C ALA A 28 -9.63 -11.72 -10.67
N HIS A 29 -9.57 -10.57 -9.98
CA HIS A 29 -10.76 -9.98 -9.39
C HIS A 29 -11.66 -9.35 -10.47
N PRO A 30 -12.95 -9.71 -10.58
CA PRO A 30 -13.85 -9.22 -11.64
C PRO A 30 -13.93 -7.69 -11.75
N ASP A 31 -13.83 -6.99 -10.62
CA ASP A 31 -13.87 -5.53 -10.58
C ASP A 31 -12.53 -4.84 -10.93
N LEU A 32 -11.43 -5.60 -11.09
CA LEU A 32 -10.09 -5.05 -11.32
C LEU A 32 -9.48 -5.55 -12.65
N ALA A 33 -9.75 -6.80 -13.00
CA ALA A 33 -9.21 -7.46 -14.18
C ALA A 33 -9.46 -6.66 -15.46
N GLY A 34 -8.41 -6.52 -16.28
CA GLY A 34 -8.46 -5.80 -17.55
C GLY A 34 -8.55 -4.27 -17.44
N ARG A 35 -8.51 -3.69 -16.23
CA ARG A 35 -8.46 -2.24 -16.06
C ARG A 35 -7.04 -1.72 -16.17
N GLU A 36 -6.83 -0.76 -17.06
CA GLU A 36 -5.55 -0.05 -17.19
C GLU A 36 -5.35 1.04 -16.12
N GLN A 37 -6.44 1.48 -15.48
CA GLN A 37 -6.43 2.54 -14.48
C GLN A 37 -7.33 2.18 -13.29
N LEU A 38 -6.83 2.47 -12.09
CA LEU A 38 -7.53 2.25 -10.84
C LEU A 38 -7.76 3.58 -10.13
N ARG A 39 -9.00 3.85 -9.71
CA ARG A 39 -9.30 4.97 -8.83
C ARG A 39 -9.05 4.56 -7.39
N LEU A 40 -8.04 5.16 -6.77
CA LEU A 40 -7.70 4.95 -5.37
C LEU A 40 -8.15 6.18 -4.56
N PRO A 41 -9.21 6.08 -3.74
CA PRO A 41 -9.73 7.19 -2.94
C PRO A 41 -8.83 7.44 -1.71
N TYR A 42 -7.53 7.65 -1.94
CA TYR A 42 -6.56 7.90 -0.88
C TYR A 42 -6.92 9.18 -0.11
N VAL A 43 -6.95 9.08 1.21
CA VAL A 43 -7.20 10.20 2.11
C VAL A 43 -5.90 10.57 2.82
N THR A 44 -5.42 11.78 2.60
CA THR A 44 -4.28 12.34 3.33
C THR A 44 -4.79 13.17 4.51
N ARG A 45 -4.40 12.81 5.74
CA ARG A 45 -4.69 13.60 6.94
C ARG A 45 -3.41 14.31 7.38
N CYS A 46 -3.44 15.64 7.39
CA CYS A 46 -2.32 16.47 7.80
C CYS A 46 -2.59 17.07 9.19
N THR A 47 -1.64 16.89 10.10
CA THR A 47 -1.67 17.52 11.43
C THR A 47 -0.43 18.40 11.58
N ARG A 48 -0.61 19.64 12.04
CA ARG A 48 0.49 20.51 12.46
C ARG A 48 0.62 20.45 13.98
N ALA A 49 1.74 19.92 14.46
CA ALA A 49 2.09 19.98 15.87
C ALA A 49 2.97 21.20 16.15
N VAL A 50 2.79 21.80 17.32
CA VAL A 50 3.72 22.76 17.90
C VAL A 50 4.28 22.17 19.18
N ARG A 51 5.55 22.43 19.48
CA ARG A 51 6.13 22.02 20.77
C ARG A 51 5.54 22.90 21.87
N ALA A 52 5.10 22.31 22.98
CA ALA A 52 4.76 23.08 24.18
C ALA A 52 6.04 23.70 24.78
N ALA A 53 5.89 24.88 25.38
CA ALA A 53 6.97 25.62 26.04
C ALA A 53 7.50 24.85 27.26
#